data_AF-A0A285DQ38-F1
#
_entry.id   AF-A0A285DQ38-F1
#
_cell.length_a   1.000
_cell.length_b   1.000
_cell.length_c   1.000
_cell.angle_alpha   90.00
_cell.angle_beta   90.00
_cell.angle_gamma   90.00
#
_symmetry.space_group_name_H-M   'P 1'
#
loop_
_entity.id
_entity.type
_entity.pdbx_description
1 polymer ?
#
loop_
_entity_poly.entity_id
_entity_poly.type
_entity_poly.pdbx_seq_one_letter_code
_entity_poly.pdbx_strand_id
1 'polypeptide(L)'
;MTQTHSDDQTRARTVYLLFAHEPYYPGPGTTEINTTVVAAGTLLHHCVRQPDGARIHDLLIHGRRPGEIIPLSTLTHELDGGAGWPGVGDWERVTADLVHLVRQGDCDALSLGLPDLARALLCAGPHSDVRAIDAASGQTVVYGAAERAVVLADVEKFLAALVAERDLWPGEGLLGHAGPPR
;
A
#
# COMPACT_ATOMS: atom_id res chain seq x y z
N MET A 1 9.69 18.72 -31.37
CA MET A 1 10.88 17.99 -30.90
C MET A 1 10.49 17.32 -29.58
N THR A 2 10.22 16.01 -29.67
CA THR A 2 10.30 14.94 -28.66
C THR A 2 10.28 15.33 -27.17
N GLN A 3 9.10 15.29 -26.56
CA GLN A 3 8.90 15.15 -25.11
C GLN A 3 7.92 14.00 -24.77
N THR A 4 7.64 13.11 -25.71
CA THR A 4 6.67 12.01 -25.53
C THR A 4 7.31 10.74 -24.91
N HIS A 5 8.62 10.74 -24.68
CA HIS A 5 9.37 9.52 -24.31
C HIS A 5 9.59 9.37 -22.78
N SER A 6 9.36 10.41 -21.98
CA SER A 6 9.43 10.32 -20.51
C SER A 6 8.12 9.86 -19.87
N ASP A 7 6.98 10.33 -20.39
CA ASP A 7 5.67 9.97 -19.84
C ASP A 7 5.31 8.50 -20.13
N ASP A 8 5.75 7.98 -21.28
CA ASP A 8 5.47 6.60 -21.69
C ASP A 8 6.41 5.57 -21.02
N GLN A 9 7.57 5.99 -20.49
CA GLN A 9 8.44 5.14 -19.67
C GLN A 9 7.98 5.02 -18.21
N THR A 10 7.29 6.04 -17.69
CA THR A 10 6.64 6.01 -16.37
C THR A 10 5.42 5.08 -16.38
N ARG A 11 4.74 4.96 -17.52
CA ARG A 11 3.52 4.17 -17.74
C ARG A 11 3.67 2.64 -17.58
N ALA A 12 4.89 2.11 -17.43
CA ALA A 12 5.15 0.68 -17.57
C ALA A 12 5.63 -0.06 -16.29
N ARG A 13 5.72 0.56 -15.10
CA ARG A 13 6.47 -0.05 -13.97
C ARG A 13 5.96 0.21 -12.55
N THR A 14 4.71 0.61 -12.37
CA THR A 14 4.21 0.96 -11.04
C THR A 14 3.95 -0.28 -10.19
N VAL A 15 4.67 -0.42 -9.08
CA VAL A 15 4.32 -1.30 -7.96
C VAL A 15 3.44 -0.49 -7.02
N TYR A 16 2.51 -1.15 -6.33
CA TYR A 16 1.59 -0.48 -5.41
C TYR A 16 1.83 -0.92 -3.98
N LEU A 17 1.82 0.04 -3.06
CA LEU A 17 1.83 -0.23 -1.63
C LEU A 17 0.38 -0.30 -1.14
N LEU A 18 0.03 -1.40 -0.46
CA LEU A 18 -1.22 -1.54 0.28
C LEU A 18 -0.95 -1.47 1.78
N PHE A 19 -1.73 -0.68 2.50
CA PHE A 19 -1.63 -0.63 3.96
C PHE A 19 -2.99 -0.33 4.61
N ALA A 20 -3.24 -0.99 5.74
CA ALA A 20 -4.33 -0.62 6.62
C ALA A 20 -3.88 0.51 7.55
N HIS A 21 -4.82 1.36 7.95
CA HIS A 21 -4.57 2.49 8.84
C HIS A 21 -5.75 2.71 9.78
N GLU A 22 -5.62 3.65 10.71
CA GLU A 22 -6.73 4.05 11.58
C GLU A 22 -7.93 4.49 10.74
N PRO A 23 -9.15 3.97 11.00
CA PRO A 23 -10.31 4.30 10.19
C PRO A 23 -10.68 5.79 10.24
N TYR A 24 -11.16 6.32 9.11
CA TYR A 24 -11.72 7.66 9.05
C TYR A 24 -12.89 7.74 8.04
N TYR A 25 -13.68 8.81 8.14
CA TYR A 25 -14.81 9.07 7.26
C TYR A 25 -14.51 10.32 6.42
N PRO A 26 -14.41 10.23 5.08
CA PRO A 26 -14.13 11.37 4.21
C PRO A 26 -15.16 12.52 4.33
N GLY A 27 -16.39 12.21 4.70
CA GLY A 27 -17.44 13.20 4.94
C GLY A 27 -18.73 12.61 5.51
N PRO A 28 -19.73 13.45 5.82
CA PRO A 28 -21.02 12.99 6.33
C PRO A 28 -21.71 12.02 5.36
N GLY A 29 -22.17 10.88 5.87
CA GLY A 29 -22.87 9.86 5.06
C GLY A 29 -21.97 9.04 4.14
N THR A 30 -20.65 9.18 4.23
CA THR A 30 -19.68 8.35 3.50
C THR A 30 -19.40 7.04 4.25
N THR A 31 -18.89 6.05 3.52
CA THR A 31 -18.40 4.81 4.12
C THR A 31 -17.07 5.05 4.83
N GLU A 32 -16.81 4.28 5.87
CA GLU A 32 -15.51 4.23 6.54
C GLU A 32 -14.40 3.86 5.56
N ILE A 33 -13.23 4.49 5.68
CA ILE A 33 -12.00 4.13 4.98
C ILE A 33 -10.97 3.68 6.02
N ASN A 34 -10.42 2.49 5.83
CA ASN A 34 -9.46 1.88 6.75
C ASN A 34 -8.28 1.19 6.05
N THR A 35 -8.27 1.20 4.72
CA THR A 35 -7.23 0.59 3.88
C THR A 35 -6.99 1.47 2.66
N THR A 36 -5.73 1.67 2.30
CA THR A 36 -5.33 2.52 1.17
C THR A 36 -4.31 1.81 0.29
N VAL A 37 -4.41 2.01 -1.02
CA VAL A 37 -3.42 1.62 -2.02
C VAL A 37 -2.89 2.87 -2.73
N VAL A 38 -1.58 3.03 -2.78
CA VAL A 38 -0.88 4.12 -3.48
C VAL A 38 0.15 3.57 -4.45
N ALA A 39 0.50 4.35 -5.47
CA ALA A 39 1.68 4.06 -6.27
C ALA A 39 2.94 4.09 -5.39
N ALA A 40 3.90 3.19 -5.62
CA ALA A 40 5.16 3.17 -4.88
C ALA A 40 5.85 4.54 -4.88
N GLY A 41 5.79 5.26 -6.00
CA GLY A 41 6.38 6.60 -6.16
C GLY A 41 5.87 7.63 -5.14
N THR A 42 4.67 7.47 -4.56
CA THR A 42 4.14 8.37 -3.53
C THR A 42 5.04 8.40 -2.28
N LEU A 43 5.78 7.32 -2.01
CA LEU A 43 6.77 7.27 -0.92
C LEU A 43 7.95 8.25 -1.11
N LEU A 44 8.16 8.73 -2.34
CA LEU A 44 9.19 9.72 -2.68
C LEU A 44 8.67 11.16 -2.59
N HIS A 45 7.40 11.36 -2.25
CA HIS A 45 6.82 12.69 -2.08
C HIS A 45 7.49 13.44 -0.92
N HIS A 46 7.74 14.74 -1.09
CA HIS A 46 8.46 15.55 -0.11
C HIS A 46 7.75 15.70 1.26
N CYS A 47 6.43 15.51 1.31
CA CYS A 47 5.66 15.46 2.57
C CYS A 47 5.71 14.09 3.26
N VAL A 48 6.20 13.04 2.60
CA VAL A 48 6.52 11.78 3.27
C VAL A 48 7.88 11.93 3.92
N ARG A 49 8.02 11.53 5.18
CA ARG A 49 9.32 11.61 5.87
C ARG A 49 10.42 10.90 5.10
N GLN A 50 11.51 11.63 4.90
CA GLN A 50 12.73 11.14 4.27
C GLN A 50 13.86 11.06 5.31
N PRO A 51 14.79 10.09 5.19
CA PRO A 51 14.96 9.14 4.09
C PRO A 51 14.07 7.88 4.15
N ASP A 52 13.18 7.78 5.14
CA ASP A 52 12.38 6.59 5.40
C ASP A 52 11.51 6.20 4.19
N GLY A 53 10.78 7.15 3.61
CA GLY A 53 9.97 6.94 2.40
C GLY A 53 10.78 6.36 1.24
N ALA A 54 11.94 6.95 0.93
CA ALA A 54 12.85 6.45 -0.11
C ALA A 54 13.36 5.03 0.16
N ARG A 55 13.70 4.70 1.41
CA ARG A 55 14.16 3.35 1.77
C ARG A 55 13.04 2.32 1.65
N ILE A 56 11.81 2.68 2.04
CA ILE A 56 10.64 1.82 1.87
C ILE A 56 10.31 1.66 0.39
N HIS A 57 10.43 2.72 -0.40
CA HIS A 57 10.26 2.65 -1.86
C HIS A 57 11.23 1.66 -2.48
N ASP A 58 12.52 1.74 -2.14
CA ASP A 58 13.55 0.88 -2.71
C ASP A 58 13.32 -0.60 -2.34
N LEU A 59 12.91 -0.86 -1.10
CA LEU A 59 12.49 -2.20 -0.66
C LEU A 59 11.26 -2.68 -1.45
N LEU A 60 10.28 -1.81 -1.62
CA LEU A 60 9.00 -2.11 -2.25
C LEU A 60 9.17 -2.50 -3.73
N ILE A 61 10.05 -1.82 -4.48
CA ILE A 61 10.22 -2.09 -5.92
C ILE A 61 11.20 -3.23 -6.23
N HIS A 62 12.03 -3.64 -5.26
CA HIS A 62 13.07 -4.64 -5.50
C HIS A 62 12.47 -6.02 -5.79
N GLY A 63 12.79 -6.58 -6.97
CA GLY A 63 12.33 -7.92 -7.36
C GLY A 63 10.83 -8.05 -7.65
N ARG A 64 10.10 -6.94 -7.79
CA ARG A 64 8.65 -6.95 -8.06
C ARG A 64 8.30 -6.85 -9.51
N ARG A 65 7.08 -7.28 -9.82
CA ARG A 65 6.50 -7.10 -11.14
C ARG A 65 5.72 -5.79 -11.22
N PRO A 66 5.73 -5.10 -12.36
CA PRO A 66 4.79 -4.01 -12.62
C PRO A 66 3.35 -4.45 -12.37
N GLY A 67 2.55 -3.59 -11.75
CA GLY A 67 1.16 -3.87 -11.40
C GLY A 67 0.98 -4.57 -10.05
N GLU A 68 2.05 -5.07 -9.43
CA GLU A 68 1.95 -5.87 -8.22
C GLU A 68 1.54 -5.03 -7.01
N ILE A 69 0.55 -5.51 -6.26
CA ILE A 69 0.12 -4.92 -4.99
C ILE A 69 0.87 -5.61 -3.86
N ILE A 70 1.66 -4.85 -3.11
CA ILE A 70 2.43 -5.36 -1.98
C ILE A 70 1.83 -4.80 -0.68
N PRO A 71 1.21 -5.65 0.14
CA PRO A 71 0.81 -5.27 1.48
C PRO A 71 2.02 -4.92 2.35
N LEU A 72 1.88 -3.92 3.22
CA LEU A 72 2.88 -3.59 4.22
C LEU A 72 3.20 -4.80 5.12
N SER A 73 2.22 -5.66 5.40
CA SER A 73 2.43 -6.92 6.11
C SER A 73 3.37 -7.89 5.39
N THR A 74 3.37 -7.87 4.05
CA THR A 74 4.33 -8.65 3.24
C THR A 74 5.74 -8.07 3.39
N LEU A 75 5.90 -6.74 3.33
CA LEU A 75 7.21 -6.11 3.58
C LEU A 75 7.71 -6.39 5.00
N THR A 76 6.85 -6.27 6.00
CA THR A 76 7.15 -6.62 7.40
C THR A 76 7.61 -8.07 7.51
N HIS A 77 6.93 -9.00 6.83
CA HIS A 77 7.33 -10.40 6.84
C HIS A 77 8.72 -10.63 6.23
N GLU A 78 9.01 -10.01 5.10
CA GLU A 78 10.32 -10.09 4.42
C GLU A 78 11.45 -9.45 5.25
N LEU A 79 11.12 -8.48 6.10
CA LEU A 79 12.03 -7.87 7.08
C LEU A 79 12.11 -8.68 8.39
N ASP A 80 12.21 -10.01 8.26
CA ASP A 80 12.31 -10.95 9.40
C ASP A 80 11.16 -10.76 10.42
N GLY A 81 9.93 -10.73 9.91
CA GLY A 81 8.74 -10.51 10.73
C GLY A 81 8.67 -9.12 11.38
N GLY A 82 9.43 -8.16 10.88
CA GLY A 82 9.45 -6.76 11.31
C GLY A 82 10.69 -6.37 12.11
N ALA A 83 11.57 -7.31 12.46
CA ALA A 83 12.82 -7.02 13.16
C ALA A 83 13.76 -6.13 12.34
N GLY A 84 13.63 -6.13 11.01
CA GLY A 84 14.43 -5.30 10.10
C GLY A 84 13.99 -3.84 9.98
N TRP A 85 12.79 -3.47 10.47
CA TRP A 85 12.26 -2.10 10.31
C TRP A 85 13.17 -0.99 10.85
N PRO A 86 13.84 -1.12 12.01
CA PRO A 86 14.76 -0.08 12.50
C PRO A 86 15.91 0.25 11.55
N GLY A 87 16.32 -0.68 10.67
CA GLY A 87 17.32 -0.44 9.63
C GLY A 87 16.76 0.23 8.38
N VAL A 88 15.44 0.21 8.18
CA VAL A 88 14.75 0.79 7.02
C VAL A 88 14.19 2.16 7.36
N GLY A 89 13.32 2.28 8.36
CA GLY A 89 12.68 3.55 8.73
C GLY A 89 11.43 3.37 9.60
N ASP A 90 10.84 4.49 10.00
CA ASP A 90 9.60 4.55 10.80
C ASP A 90 8.38 4.37 9.88
N TRP A 91 8.03 3.11 9.59
CA TRP A 91 6.93 2.77 8.69
C TRP A 91 5.59 3.30 9.20
N GLU A 92 5.37 3.36 10.52
CA GLU A 92 4.14 3.86 11.11
C GLU A 92 3.95 5.32 10.74
N ARG A 93 4.99 6.13 10.92
CA ARG A 93 4.92 7.54 10.55
C ARG A 93 4.88 7.78 9.05
N VAL A 94 5.55 6.95 8.25
CA VAL A 94 5.40 7.01 6.78
C VAL A 94 3.96 6.72 6.36
N THR A 95 3.30 5.70 6.92
CA THR A 95 1.89 5.43 6.58
C THR A 95 0.96 6.57 7.01
N ALA A 96 1.23 7.21 8.15
CA ALA A 96 0.48 8.39 8.59
C ALA A 96 0.64 9.58 7.61
N ASP A 97 1.87 9.84 7.13
CA ASP A 97 2.15 10.87 6.13
C ASP A 97 1.42 10.57 4.80
N LEU A 98 1.40 9.30 4.37
CA LEU A 98 0.67 8.87 3.17
C LEU A 98 -0.84 9.08 3.31
N VAL A 99 -1.44 8.71 4.44
CA VAL A 99 -2.87 8.98 4.70
C VAL A 99 -3.15 10.47 4.64
N HIS A 100 -2.26 11.29 5.19
CA HIS A 100 -2.43 12.74 5.14
C HIS A 100 -2.46 13.26 3.70
N LEU A 101 -1.51 12.84 2.86
CA LEU A 101 -1.45 13.21 1.43
C LEU A 101 -2.71 12.82 0.67
N VAL A 102 -3.15 11.56 0.81
CA VAL A 102 -4.37 11.07 0.17
C VAL A 102 -5.57 11.91 0.58
N ARG A 103 -5.67 12.30 1.86
CA ARG A 103 -6.77 13.12 2.36
C ARG A 103 -6.75 14.57 1.88
N GLN A 104 -5.58 15.10 1.52
CA GLN A 104 -5.47 16.44 0.91
C GLN A 104 -5.70 16.42 -0.60
N GLY A 105 -5.72 15.23 -1.23
CA GLY A 105 -5.77 15.11 -2.69
C GLY A 105 -4.43 15.43 -3.37
N ASP A 106 -3.33 15.37 -2.62
CA ASP A 106 -1.97 15.64 -3.10
C ASP A 106 -1.32 14.40 -3.77
N CYS A 107 -2.08 13.30 -3.89
CA CYS A 107 -1.76 12.13 -4.71
C CYS A 107 -3.05 11.35 -5.01
N ASP A 108 -3.05 10.53 -6.06
CA ASP A 108 -4.11 9.57 -6.34
C ASP A 108 -3.94 8.30 -5.49
N ALA A 109 -5.06 7.75 -5.02
CA ALA A 109 -5.07 6.50 -4.26
C ALA A 109 -6.38 5.74 -4.46
N LEU A 110 -6.34 4.44 -4.21
CA LEU A 110 -7.54 3.63 -3.97
C LEU A 110 -7.78 3.54 -2.46
N SER A 111 -8.86 4.17 -1.98
CA SER A 111 -9.27 4.14 -0.58
C SER A 111 -10.45 3.19 -0.38
N LEU A 112 -10.32 2.26 0.56
CA LEU A 112 -11.28 1.17 0.79
C LEU A 112 -11.71 1.11 2.26
N GLY A 113 -12.99 0.83 2.46
CA GLY A 113 -13.56 0.40 3.74
C GLY A 113 -13.67 -1.12 3.78
N LEU A 114 -12.62 -1.79 4.23
CA LEU A 114 -12.64 -3.25 4.29
C LEU A 114 -13.33 -3.76 5.55
N PRO A 115 -14.10 -4.85 5.48
CA PRO A 115 -14.59 -5.55 6.67
C PRO A 115 -13.44 -6.03 7.56
N ASP A 116 -13.69 -6.16 8.86
CA ASP A 116 -12.65 -6.48 9.86
C ASP A 116 -11.83 -7.73 9.53
N LEU A 117 -12.47 -8.81 9.06
CA LEU A 117 -11.75 -10.03 8.68
C LEU A 117 -10.82 -9.80 7.49
N ALA A 118 -11.29 -9.09 6.45
CA ALA A 118 -10.50 -8.80 5.26
C ALA A 118 -9.30 -7.91 5.62
N ARG A 119 -9.53 -6.88 6.45
CA ARG A 119 -8.48 -6.01 6.98
C ARG A 119 -7.46 -6.81 7.81
N ALA A 120 -7.92 -7.68 8.70
CA ALA A 120 -7.04 -8.53 9.52
C ALA A 120 -6.17 -9.46 8.66
N LEU A 121 -6.73 -10.07 7.61
CA LEU A 121 -5.99 -10.92 6.67
C LEU A 121 -4.91 -10.14 5.92
N LEU A 122 -5.17 -8.88 5.55
CA LEU A 122 -4.18 -8.03 4.89
C LEU A 122 -3.11 -7.50 5.86
N CYS A 123 -3.42 -7.35 7.14
CA CYS A 123 -2.44 -6.99 8.18
C CYS A 123 -1.58 -8.19 8.63
N ALA A 124 -2.07 -9.41 8.44
CA ALA A 124 -1.31 -10.62 8.74
C ALA A 124 -0.25 -10.90 7.67
N GLY A 125 0.85 -11.54 8.11
CA GLY A 125 1.90 -11.99 7.19
C GLY A 125 1.35 -12.96 6.13
N PRO A 126 2.02 -13.10 4.97
CA PRO A 126 1.52 -13.87 3.82
C PRO A 126 1.26 -15.36 4.11
N HIS A 127 1.84 -15.89 5.19
CA HIS A 127 1.71 -17.29 5.61
C HIS A 127 1.11 -17.41 7.04
N SER A 128 0.54 -16.33 7.56
CA SER A 128 -0.04 -16.29 8.90
C SER A 128 -1.53 -16.63 8.87
N ASP A 129 -2.01 -17.22 9.97
CA ASP A 129 -3.43 -17.49 10.18
C ASP A 129 -4.10 -16.35 10.98
N VAL A 130 -5.33 -16.02 10.60
CA VAL A 130 -6.24 -15.15 11.34
C VAL A 130 -7.33 -16.01 11.97
N ARG A 131 -7.56 -15.83 13.26
CA ARG A 131 -8.60 -16.55 14.02
C ARG A 131 -9.74 -15.59 14.34
N ALA A 132 -10.95 -15.91 13.89
CA ALA A 132 -12.15 -15.17 14.27
C ALA A 132 -13.03 -16.03 15.18
N ILE A 133 -13.71 -15.37 16.12
CA ILE A 133 -14.71 -16.01 16.97
C ILE A 133 -16.08 -15.73 16.34
N ASP A 134 -16.79 -16.78 15.95
CA ASP A 134 -18.16 -16.65 15.49
C ASP A 134 -19.07 -16.26 16.67
N ALA A 135 -19.68 -15.08 16.58
CA ALA A 135 -20.46 -14.53 17.69
C ALA A 135 -21.72 -15.36 18.02
N ALA A 136 -22.24 -16.12 17.06
CA ALA A 136 -23.45 -16.93 17.25
C ALA A 136 -23.17 -18.28 17.92
N SER A 137 -22.09 -18.94 17.56
CA SER A 137 -21.72 -20.29 18.03
C SER A 137 -20.59 -20.31 19.06
N GLY A 138 -19.88 -19.20 19.23
CA GLY A 138 -18.66 -19.09 20.04
C GLY A 138 -17.48 -19.88 19.48
N GLN A 139 -17.61 -20.48 18.30
CA GLN A 139 -16.57 -21.31 17.70
C GLN A 139 -15.47 -20.45 17.08
N THR A 140 -14.23 -20.96 17.13
CA THR A 140 -13.11 -20.34 16.43
C THR A 140 -13.04 -20.84 15.00
N VAL A 141 -13.06 -19.91 14.05
CA VAL A 141 -12.80 -20.17 12.62
C VAL A 141 -11.42 -19.66 12.29
N VAL A 142 -10.65 -20.45 11.53
CA VAL A 142 -9.28 -20.12 11.11
C VAL A 142 -9.29 -19.79 9.62
N TYR A 143 -8.69 -18.66 9.27
CA TYR A 143 -8.51 -18.17 7.91
C TYR A 143 -7.02 -18.02 7.65
N GLY A 144 -6.55 -18.37 6.46
CA GLY A 144 -5.12 -18.38 6.15
C GLY A 144 -4.80 -17.71 4.82
N ALA A 145 -3.73 -18.19 4.20
CA ALA A 145 -3.20 -17.62 2.95
C ALA A 145 -4.19 -17.67 1.78
N ALA A 146 -5.08 -18.67 1.73
CA ALA A 146 -6.07 -18.79 0.67
C ALA A 146 -7.09 -17.65 0.74
N GLU A 147 -7.63 -17.36 1.93
CA GLU A 147 -8.59 -16.27 2.11
C GLU A 147 -7.93 -14.90 1.96
N ARG A 148 -6.69 -14.75 2.43
CA ARG A 148 -5.89 -13.56 2.15
C ARG A 148 -5.72 -13.32 0.64
N ALA A 149 -5.50 -14.37 -0.15
CA ALA A 149 -5.36 -14.25 -1.60
C ALA A 149 -6.67 -13.82 -2.28
N VAL A 150 -7.82 -14.29 -1.79
CA VAL A 150 -9.13 -13.83 -2.27
C VAL A 150 -9.32 -12.33 -2.00
N VAL A 151 -8.99 -11.86 -0.79
CA VAL A 151 -9.08 -10.43 -0.45
C VAL A 151 -8.17 -9.60 -1.35
N LEU A 152 -6.93 -10.05 -1.59
CA LEU A 152 -6.02 -9.35 -2.50
C LEU A 152 -6.52 -9.31 -3.94
N ALA A 153 -7.09 -10.40 -4.44
CA ALA A 153 -7.68 -10.44 -5.78
C ALA A 153 -8.87 -9.48 -5.91
N ASP A 154 -9.63 -9.25 -4.84
CA ASP A 154 -10.71 -8.26 -4.85
C ASP A 154 -10.17 -6.82 -4.87
N VAL A 155 -9.13 -6.53 -4.08
CA VAL A 155 -8.44 -5.23 -4.16
C VAL A 155 -7.84 -5.01 -5.55
N GLU A 156 -7.25 -6.04 -6.16
CA GLU A 156 -6.69 -5.98 -7.50
C GLU A 156 -7.75 -5.63 -8.54
N LYS A 157 -8.96 -6.18 -8.45
CA LYS A 157 -10.07 -5.79 -9.35
C LYS A 157 -10.44 -4.32 -9.21
N PHE A 158 -10.52 -3.80 -7.99
CA PHE A 158 -10.83 -2.39 -7.76
C PHE A 158 -9.72 -1.48 -8.29
N LEU A 159 -8.45 -1.85 -8.06
CA LEU A 159 -7.32 -1.11 -8.59
C LEU A 159 -7.29 -1.15 -10.11
N ALA A 160 -7.49 -2.32 -10.72
CA ALA A 160 -7.52 -2.50 -12.17
C ALA A 160 -8.59 -1.63 -12.84
N ALA A 161 -9.78 -1.53 -12.24
CA ALA A 161 -10.84 -0.65 -12.74
C ALA A 161 -10.44 0.83 -12.68
N LEU A 162 -9.78 1.26 -11.59
CA LEU A 162 -9.30 2.64 -11.43
C LEU A 162 -8.18 2.99 -12.43
N VAL A 163 -7.19 2.11 -12.57
CA VAL A 163 -6.02 2.37 -13.45
C VAL A 163 -6.34 2.20 -14.93
N ALA A 164 -7.42 1.50 -15.28
CA ALA A 164 -7.91 1.44 -16.65
C ALA A 164 -8.34 2.82 -17.18
N GLU A 165 -8.75 3.74 -16.30
CA GLU A 165 -9.08 5.12 -16.66
C GLU A 165 -7.84 6.01 -16.66
N ARG A 166 -7.03 5.93 -15.61
CA ARG A 166 -5.78 6.69 -15.46
C ARG A 166 -4.87 6.05 -14.41
N ASP A 167 -3.57 6.00 -14.67
CA ASP A 167 -2.57 5.59 -13.68
C ASP A 167 -2.67 6.43 -12.40
N LEU A 168 -2.39 5.81 -11.24
CA LEU A 168 -2.32 6.55 -9.98
C LEU A 168 -1.17 7.55 -10.02
N TRP A 169 -1.51 8.83 -10.02
CA TRP A 169 -0.56 9.92 -9.90
C TRP A 169 0.08 9.95 -8.50
N PRO A 170 1.41 9.86 -8.38
CA PRO A 170 2.10 9.79 -7.09
C PRO A 170 2.17 11.11 -6.32
N GLY A 171 1.73 12.22 -6.91
CA GLY A 171 1.90 13.58 -6.37
C GLY A 171 3.01 14.37 -7.07
N GLU A 172 3.10 15.67 -6.77
CA GLU A 172 4.15 16.56 -7.28
C GLU A 172 5.43 16.51 -6.42
N GLY A 173 6.54 17.00 -6.97
CA GLY A 173 7.75 17.26 -6.17
C GLY A 173 8.39 16.01 -5.59
N LEU A 174 8.32 14.89 -6.32
CA LEU A 174 8.97 13.63 -5.95
C LEU A 174 10.49 13.81 -5.90
N LEU A 175 11.13 13.25 -4.89
CA LEU A 175 12.58 13.20 -4.83
C LEU A 175 13.12 12.27 -5.93
N GLY A 176 14.08 12.76 -6.71
CA GLY A 176 14.79 11.94 -7.69
C GLY A 176 15.50 10.79 -6.98
N HIS A 177 15.30 9.57 -7.47
CA HIS A 177 15.93 8.36 -6.94
C HIS A 177 17.45 8.58 -6.84
N ALA A 178 17.97 8.59 -5.61
CA ALA A 178 19.41 8.65 -5.39
C ALA A 178 19.98 7.30 -5.82
N GLY A 179 20.48 7.22 -7.06
CA GLY A 179 21.23 6.07 -7.52
C GLY A 179 22.39 5.78 -6.54
N PRO A 180 22.82 4.50 -6.43
CA PRO A 180 23.84 4.12 -5.45
C PRO A 180 25.12 4.95 -5.65
N PRO A 181 25.83 5.32 -4.57
CA PRO A 181 27.10 6.00 -4.70
C PRO A 181 28.07 5.13 -5.51
N ARG A 182 28.72 5.75 -6.50
CA ARG A 182 29.78 5.13 -7.31
C ARG A 182 31.00 4.76 -6.48
#